data_AF-A0A352KE26-F1
#
_entry.id   AF-A0A352KE26-F1
#
_cell.length_a   1.000
_cell.length_b   1.000
_cell.length_c   1.000
_cell.angle_alpha   90.00
_cell.angle_beta   90.00
_cell.angle_gamma   90.00
#
_symmetry.space_group_name_H-M   'P 1'
#
loop_
_entity.id
_entity.type
_entity.pdbx_description
1 polymer ?
#
loop_
_entity_poly.entity_id
_entity_poly.type
_entity_poly.pdbx_seq_one_letter_code
_entity_poly.pdbx_strand_id
1 'polypeptide(L)'
;MLYPDAAQHRRMLEALLFAAAEPLDEASLAARLPAGVDVPALLEELVESYALRGVNLIRIAGGWAFRTASDLAFLLREEVTRERKLSAAAVETLAIIAYHQPVTRGEIEEIRGVSVSRGTLDVLLETEWVRPRGRRKTPGRPLTFGTTKQFEDHFGLESVKDLPGLDELKAAGLLNAQLPPDFRLELPDPDSPRDDEEPLAPDDEALTGLRGNVVAGPGMAPAAADMADPPDRTEN
;
A
#
# COMPACT_ATOMS: atom_id res chain seq x y z
N MET A 1 -8.75 -10.11 -52.03
CA MET A 1 -7.54 -9.77 -51.25
C MET A 1 -7.07 -11.08 -50.62
N LEU A 2 -6.19 -11.80 -51.31
CA LEU A 2 -5.71 -13.11 -50.88
C LEU A 2 -4.58 -12.87 -49.87
N TYR A 3 -4.76 -13.27 -48.62
CA TYR A 3 -3.71 -13.31 -47.61
C TYR A 3 -3.16 -14.73 -47.60
N PRO A 4 -2.08 -15.06 -48.33
CA PRO A 4 -1.71 -16.46 -48.57
C PRO A 4 -0.65 -16.96 -47.61
N ASP A 5 -0.21 -16.16 -46.63
CA ASP A 5 0.85 -16.60 -45.73
C ASP A 5 0.26 -17.04 -44.39
N ALA A 6 0.41 -18.32 -44.07
CA ALA A 6 0.11 -18.88 -42.75
C ALA A 6 0.82 -18.09 -41.63
N ALA A 7 2.01 -17.55 -41.91
CA ALA A 7 2.70 -16.67 -40.97
C ALA A 7 1.96 -15.36 -40.71
N GLN A 8 1.28 -14.80 -41.72
CA GLN A 8 0.47 -13.59 -41.55
C GLN A 8 -0.78 -13.88 -40.71
N HIS A 9 -1.48 -14.98 -40.98
CA HIS A 9 -2.65 -15.37 -40.17
C HIS A 9 -2.28 -15.64 -38.71
N ARG A 10 -1.14 -16.29 -38.47
CA ARG A 10 -0.61 -16.49 -37.11
C ARG A 10 -0.34 -15.16 -36.39
N ARG A 11 0.28 -14.18 -37.07
CA ARG A 11 0.50 -12.85 -36.50
C ARG A 11 -0.80 -12.11 -36.18
N MET A 12 -1.81 -12.25 -37.03
CA MET A 12 -3.14 -11.66 -36.77
C MET A 12 -3.79 -12.30 -35.55
N LEU A 13 -3.75 -13.63 -35.45
CA LEU A 13 -4.29 -14.38 -34.33
C LEU A 13 -3.59 -14.02 -33.01
N GLU A 14 -2.26 -13.96 -33.02
CA GLU A 14 -1.46 -13.54 -31.87
C GLU A 14 -1.84 -12.12 -31.40
N ALA A 15 -1.98 -11.18 -32.32
CA ALA A 15 -2.36 -9.81 -32.00
C ALA A 15 -3.77 -9.72 -31.39
N LEU A 16 -4.72 -10.50 -31.91
CA LEU A 16 -6.08 -10.58 -31.35
C LEU A 16 -6.08 -11.11 -29.92
N LEU A 17 -5.32 -12.18 -29.66
CA LEU A 17 -5.22 -12.80 -28.34
C LEU A 17 -4.46 -11.92 -27.34
N PHE A 18 -3.44 -11.19 -27.79
CA PHE A 18 -2.69 -10.26 -26.96
C PHE A 18 -3.51 -9.04 -26.54
N ALA A 19 -4.32 -8.49 -27.46
CA ALA A 19 -5.15 -7.32 -27.20
C ALA A 19 -6.44 -7.63 -26.42
N ALA A 20 -6.79 -8.91 -26.24
CA ALA A 20 -8.03 -9.30 -25.59
C ALA A 20 -7.98 -9.15 -24.07
N ALA A 21 -8.94 -8.41 -23.50
CA ALA A 21 -9.11 -8.28 -22.05
C ALA A 21 -9.67 -9.56 -21.41
N GLU A 22 -10.46 -10.33 -22.15
CA GLU A 22 -11.09 -11.57 -21.72
C GLU A 22 -10.70 -12.73 -22.65
N PRO A 23 -10.73 -14.00 -22.18
CA PRO A 23 -10.48 -15.15 -23.04
C PRO A 23 -11.40 -15.18 -24.26
N LEU A 24 -10.84 -15.40 -25.45
CA LEU A 24 -11.60 -15.44 -26.70
C LEU A 24 -11.87 -16.89 -27.13
N ASP A 25 -13.11 -17.22 -27.44
CA ASP A 25 -13.45 -18.49 -28.06
C ASP A 25 -13.05 -18.54 -29.55
N GLU A 26 -12.95 -19.76 -30.08
CA GLU A 26 -12.54 -20.01 -31.48
C GLU A 26 -13.49 -19.36 -32.49
N ALA A 27 -14.79 -19.27 -32.19
CA ALA A 27 -15.78 -18.65 -33.08
C ALA A 27 -15.55 -17.13 -33.18
N SER A 28 -15.24 -16.48 -32.07
CA SER A 28 -14.93 -15.06 -31.97
C SER A 28 -13.63 -14.71 -32.69
N LEU A 29 -12.64 -15.61 -32.63
CA LEU A 29 -11.38 -15.48 -33.37
C LEU A 29 -11.60 -15.67 -34.87
N ALA A 30 -12.34 -16.72 -35.27
CA ALA A 30 -12.67 -17.00 -36.66
C ALA A 30 -13.44 -15.85 -37.33
N ALA A 31 -14.36 -15.21 -36.60
CA ALA A 31 -15.12 -14.06 -37.09
C ALA A 31 -14.26 -12.82 -37.40
N ARG A 32 -13.06 -12.72 -36.81
CA ARG A 32 -12.13 -11.58 -36.99
C ARG A 32 -10.97 -11.90 -37.93
N LEU A 33 -10.85 -13.14 -38.38
CA LEU A 33 -9.83 -13.60 -39.32
C LEU A 33 -10.40 -13.74 -40.73
N PRO A 34 -9.54 -13.78 -41.76
CA PRO A 34 -9.98 -14.09 -43.12
C PRO A 34 -10.74 -15.43 -43.21
N ALA A 35 -11.69 -15.52 -44.13
CA ALA A 35 -12.45 -16.76 -44.33
C ALA A 35 -11.55 -17.92 -44.79
N GLY A 36 -11.79 -19.12 -44.24
CA GLY A 36 -11.04 -20.33 -44.57
C GLY A 36 -9.76 -20.52 -43.76
N VAL A 37 -9.48 -19.66 -42.78
CA VAL A 37 -8.38 -19.85 -41.83
C VAL A 37 -8.74 -20.97 -40.85
N ASP A 38 -7.83 -21.92 -40.71
CA ASP A 38 -7.90 -22.99 -39.70
C ASP A 38 -7.43 -22.44 -38.34
N VAL A 39 -8.38 -21.90 -37.58
CA VAL A 39 -8.11 -21.32 -36.26
C VAL A 39 -7.58 -22.36 -35.27
N PRO A 40 -8.16 -23.58 -35.15
CA PRO A 40 -7.60 -24.63 -34.30
C PRO A 40 -6.13 -24.93 -34.57
N ALA A 41 -5.75 -25.13 -35.84
CA ALA A 41 -4.37 -25.43 -36.20
C ALA A 41 -3.40 -24.29 -35.82
N LEU A 42 -3.80 -23.03 -36.07
CA LEU A 42 -2.98 -21.87 -35.70
C LEU A 42 -2.85 -21.67 -34.19
N LEU A 43 -3.88 -22.03 -33.41
CA LEU A 43 -3.82 -22.00 -31.96
C LEU A 43 -2.82 -23.04 -31.43
N GLU A 44 -2.83 -24.26 -31.98
CA GLU A 44 -1.87 -25.30 -31.62
C GLU A 44 -0.42 -24.86 -31.93
N GLU A 45 -0.17 -24.28 -33.11
CA GLU A 45 1.13 -23.70 -33.46
C GLU A 45 1.58 -22.62 -32.46
N LEU A 46 0.66 -21.74 -32.03
CA LEU A 46 0.95 -20.69 -31.06
C LEU A 46 1.23 -21.27 -29.67
N VAL A 47 0.51 -22.30 -29.24
CA VAL A 47 0.78 -23.00 -27.97
C VAL A 47 2.21 -23.53 -27.97
N GLU A 48 2.62 -24.23 -29.04
CA GLU A 48 3.98 -24.76 -29.15
C GLU A 48 5.04 -23.65 -29.19
N SER A 49 4.78 -22.60 -29.97
CA SER A 49 5.71 -21.47 -30.13
C SER A 49 5.95 -20.69 -28.83
N TYR A 50 4.98 -20.70 -27.93
CA TYR A 50 5.01 -19.99 -26.65
C TYR A 50 5.30 -20.89 -25.43
N ALA A 51 5.45 -22.20 -25.61
CA ALA A 51 5.60 -23.16 -24.49
C ALA A 51 6.80 -22.87 -23.56
N LEU A 52 7.90 -22.34 -24.11
CA LEU A 52 9.13 -22.03 -23.35
C LEU A 52 9.35 -20.52 -23.15
N ARG A 53 8.32 -19.69 -23.39
CA ARG A 53 8.40 -18.23 -23.22
C ARG A 53 7.81 -17.83 -21.87
N GLY A 54 8.11 -16.60 -21.42
CA GLY A 54 7.58 -16.06 -20.17
C GLY A 54 6.08 -15.75 -20.18
N VAL A 55 5.43 -15.85 -21.34
CA VAL A 55 3.98 -15.87 -21.49
C VAL A 55 3.59 -17.11 -22.29
N ASN A 56 2.51 -17.78 -21.90
CA ASN A 56 1.99 -18.96 -22.57
C ASN A 56 0.55 -18.73 -23.00
N LEU A 57 0.17 -19.30 -24.14
CA LEU A 57 -1.21 -19.36 -24.57
C LEU A 57 -1.89 -20.55 -23.89
N ILE A 58 -2.97 -20.31 -23.15
CA ILE A 58 -3.69 -21.37 -22.44
C ILE A 58 -5.19 -21.28 -22.68
N ARG A 59 -5.87 -22.42 -22.53
CA ARG A 59 -7.33 -22.54 -22.62
C ARG A 59 -7.95 -22.41 -21.22
N ILE A 60 -8.81 -21.41 -21.02
CA ILE A 60 -9.52 -21.15 -19.75
C ILE A 60 -10.98 -20.83 -20.06
N ALA A 61 -11.90 -21.42 -19.28
CA ALA A 61 -13.34 -21.14 -19.36
C ALA A 61 -13.94 -21.25 -20.78
N GLY A 62 -13.40 -22.17 -21.61
CA GLY A 62 -13.85 -22.37 -22.99
C GLY A 62 -13.22 -21.43 -24.02
N GLY A 63 -12.43 -20.44 -23.60
CA GLY A 63 -11.70 -19.52 -24.47
C GLY A 63 -10.18 -19.65 -24.35
N TRP A 64 -9.47 -18.86 -25.15
CA TRP A 64 -8.01 -18.81 -25.24
C TRP A 64 -7.50 -17.44 -24.77
N ALA A 65 -6.43 -17.44 -23.98
CA ALA A 65 -5.80 -16.21 -23.52
C ALA A 65 -4.31 -16.39 -23.23
N PHE A 66 -3.53 -15.32 -23.43
CA PHE A 66 -2.16 -15.29 -22.93
C PHE A 66 -2.15 -15.08 -21.42
N ARG A 67 -1.35 -15.89 -20.73
CA ARG A 67 -1.04 -15.73 -19.31
C ARG A 67 0.46 -15.79 -19.12
N THR A 68 0.92 -15.25 -18.02
CA THR A 68 2.32 -15.37 -17.62
C THR A 68 2.65 -16.83 -17.31
N ALA A 69 3.85 -17.25 -17.65
CA ALA A 69 4.31 -18.60 -17.41
C ALA A 69 4.32 -18.89 -15.90
N SER A 70 3.82 -20.07 -15.53
CA SER A 70 3.56 -20.41 -14.13
C SER A 70 4.83 -20.58 -13.30
N ASP A 71 5.93 -20.97 -13.94
CA ASP A 71 7.28 -21.03 -13.38
C ASP A 71 7.84 -19.64 -13.05
N LEU A 72 7.38 -18.59 -13.74
CA LEU A 72 7.74 -17.19 -13.48
C LEU A 72 6.77 -16.49 -12.52
N ALA A 73 5.77 -17.18 -11.98
CA ALA A 73 4.77 -16.59 -11.08
C ALA A 73 5.39 -15.89 -9.86
N PHE A 74 6.58 -16.31 -9.42
CA PHE A 74 7.30 -15.68 -8.30
C PHE A 74 7.73 -14.23 -8.58
N LEU A 75 8.01 -13.87 -9.84
CA LEU A 75 8.36 -12.49 -10.24
C LEU A 75 7.15 -11.56 -10.27
N LEU A 76 5.95 -12.14 -10.40
CA LEU A 76 4.69 -11.44 -10.60
C LEU A 76 3.83 -11.42 -9.34
N ARG A 77 4.30 -12.06 -8.28
CA ARG A 77 3.88 -11.73 -6.93
C ARG A 77 4.45 -10.35 -6.65
N GLU A 78 3.72 -9.32 -7.08
CA GLU A 78 3.73 -8.08 -6.31
C GLU A 78 3.47 -8.50 -4.86
N GLU A 79 4.29 -7.96 -3.96
CA GLU A 79 3.98 -7.94 -2.55
C GLU A 79 2.72 -7.08 -2.41
N VAL A 80 1.57 -7.63 -2.80
CA VAL A 80 0.26 -7.08 -2.54
C VAL A 80 0.07 -7.33 -1.05
N THR A 81 0.73 -6.51 -0.25
CA THR A 81 0.16 -6.03 0.99
C THR A 81 -1.19 -5.49 0.57
N ARG A 82 -2.23 -6.35 0.62
CA ARG A 82 -3.61 -5.85 0.67
C ARG A 82 -3.53 -4.80 1.74
N GLU A 83 -3.65 -3.53 1.37
CA GLU A 83 -3.94 -2.48 2.32
C GLU A 83 -5.16 -3.00 3.07
N ARG A 84 -4.94 -3.55 4.28
CA ARG A 84 -6.03 -4.00 5.12
C ARG A 84 -6.69 -2.69 5.50
N LYS A 85 -7.68 -2.27 4.71
CA LYS A 85 -8.43 -1.05 4.98
C LYS A 85 -8.80 -1.08 6.46
N LEU A 86 -8.37 -0.04 7.18
CA LEU A 86 -8.66 0.07 8.60
C LEU A 86 -10.17 -0.11 8.78
N SER A 87 -10.55 -0.99 9.71
CA SER A 87 -11.97 -1.12 10.07
C SER A 87 -12.52 0.22 10.57
N ALA A 88 -13.84 0.44 10.50
CA ALA A 88 -14.45 1.66 11.03
C ALA A 88 -14.03 1.94 12.49
N ALA A 89 -13.94 0.89 13.31
CA ALA A 89 -13.46 1.01 14.71
C ALA A 89 -11.98 1.42 14.82
N ALA A 90 -11.13 0.99 13.87
CA ALA A 90 -9.73 1.38 13.83
C ALA A 90 -9.55 2.83 13.35
N VAL A 91 -10.34 3.26 12.35
CA VAL A 91 -10.38 4.66 11.90
C VAL A 91 -10.86 5.58 13.03
N GLU A 92 -11.92 5.20 13.74
CA GLU A 92 -12.43 5.95 14.88
C GLU A 92 -11.38 6.05 16.01
N THR A 93 -10.72 4.93 16.33
CA THR A 93 -9.65 4.91 17.33
C THR A 93 -8.46 5.79 16.92
N LEU A 94 -8.05 5.73 15.65
CA LEU A 94 -6.99 6.57 15.10
C LEU A 94 -7.34 8.06 15.21
N ALA A 95 -8.59 8.43 14.89
CA ALA A 95 -9.05 9.81 15.03
C ALA A 95 -8.95 10.27 16.50
N ILE A 96 -9.42 9.47 17.47
CA ILE A 96 -9.32 9.83 18.88
C ILE A 96 -7.86 10.04 19.30
N ILE A 97 -6.94 9.18 18.86
CA ILE A 97 -5.52 9.33 19.15
C ILE A 97 -4.98 10.63 18.53
N ALA A 98 -5.30 10.92 17.27
CA ALA A 98 -4.82 12.11 16.58
C ALA A 98 -5.28 13.41 17.24
N TYR A 99 -6.55 13.47 17.69
CA TYR A 99 -7.15 14.67 18.30
C TYR A 99 -6.88 14.81 19.81
N HIS A 100 -6.60 13.71 20.54
CA HIS A 100 -6.47 13.73 22.01
C HIS A 100 -5.10 13.31 22.55
N GLN A 101 -4.12 13.04 21.68
CA GLN A 101 -2.78 12.69 22.14
C GLN A 101 -2.16 13.75 23.08
N PRO A 102 -1.35 13.33 24.06
CA PRO A 102 -1.15 11.95 24.52
C PRO A 102 -2.40 11.35 25.17
N VAL A 103 -2.77 10.13 24.77
CA VAL A 103 -3.98 9.45 25.26
C VAL A 103 -3.71 7.99 25.65
N THR A 104 -4.33 7.51 26.73
CA THR A 104 -4.23 6.13 27.21
C THR A 104 -5.36 5.26 26.64
N ARG A 105 -5.19 3.93 26.67
CA ARG A 105 -6.28 3.02 26.25
C ARG A 105 -7.58 3.26 27.01
N GLY A 106 -7.52 3.52 28.31
CA GLY A 106 -8.71 3.78 29.12
C GLY A 106 -9.46 5.04 28.68
N GLU A 107 -8.73 6.12 28.40
CA GLU A 107 -9.30 7.38 27.88
C GLU A 107 -9.91 7.18 26.49
N ILE A 108 -9.28 6.38 25.61
CA ILE A 108 -9.86 6.03 24.30
C ILE A 108 -11.20 5.30 24.50
N GLU A 109 -11.25 4.31 25.39
CA GLU A 109 -12.47 3.53 25.68
C GLU A 109 -13.58 4.40 26.27
N GLU A 110 -13.22 5.35 27.13
CA GLU A 110 -14.15 6.32 27.71
C GLU A 110 -14.76 7.23 26.63
N ILE A 111 -13.95 7.77 25.71
CA ILE A 111 -14.42 8.62 24.61
C ILE A 111 -15.30 7.83 23.63
N ARG A 112 -14.95 6.56 23.33
CA ARG A 112 -15.74 5.69 22.44
C ARG A 112 -17.02 5.16 23.08
N GLY A 113 -17.10 5.15 24.41
CA GLY A 113 -18.19 4.52 25.16
C GLY A 113 -18.25 2.98 25.03
N VAL A 114 -17.24 2.36 24.41
CA VAL A 114 -17.11 0.91 24.22
C VAL A 114 -15.65 0.48 24.35
N SER A 115 -15.43 -0.76 24.76
CA SER A 115 -14.08 -1.31 24.87
C SER A 115 -13.38 -1.37 23.52
N VAL A 116 -12.08 -1.07 23.51
CA VAL A 116 -11.23 -1.16 22.33
C VAL A 116 -10.73 -2.60 22.29
N SER A 117 -10.94 -3.29 21.17
CA SER A 117 -10.41 -4.63 21.01
C SER A 117 -8.88 -4.57 21.00
N ARG A 118 -8.21 -5.56 21.62
CA ARG A 118 -6.74 -5.59 21.68
C ARG A 118 -6.11 -5.46 20.28
N GLY A 119 -6.67 -6.16 19.30
CA GLY A 119 -6.21 -6.13 17.91
C GLY A 119 -6.39 -4.79 17.19
N THR A 120 -7.23 -3.87 17.70
CA THR A 120 -7.39 -2.55 17.06
C THR A 120 -6.17 -1.67 17.26
N LEU A 121 -5.63 -1.61 18.49
CA LEU A 121 -4.41 -0.87 18.77
C LEU A 121 -3.19 -1.54 18.15
N ASP A 122 -3.12 -2.87 18.20
CA ASP A 122 -2.02 -3.63 17.59
C ASP A 122 -1.92 -3.32 16.08
N VAL A 123 -3.04 -3.30 15.35
CA VAL A 123 -3.07 -2.93 13.93
C VAL A 123 -2.59 -1.49 13.68
N LEU A 124 -2.97 -0.53 14.52
CA LEU A 124 -2.55 0.86 14.35
C LEU A 124 -1.06 1.08 14.66
N LEU A 125 -0.50 0.26 15.55
CA LEU A 125 0.94 0.20 15.82
C LEU A 125 1.69 -0.45 14.65
N GLU A 126 1.16 -1.55 14.10
CA GLU A 126 1.71 -2.24 12.92
C GLU A 126 1.72 -1.36 11.66
N THR A 127 0.73 -0.45 11.49
CA THR A 127 0.73 0.52 10.38
C THR A 127 1.70 1.69 10.59
N GLU A 128 2.41 1.74 11.73
CA GLU A 128 3.33 2.81 12.10
C GLU A 128 2.73 4.24 12.07
N TRP A 129 1.40 4.36 12.06
CA TRP A 129 0.70 5.66 12.15
C TRP A 129 0.52 6.11 13.60
N VAL A 130 0.52 5.15 14.53
CA VAL A 130 0.47 5.37 15.98
C VAL A 130 1.73 4.78 16.60
N ARG A 131 2.19 5.41 17.67
CA ARG A 131 3.29 4.92 18.50
C ARG A 131 2.99 5.10 19.99
N PRO A 132 3.60 4.29 20.87
CA PRO A 132 3.76 4.65 22.27
C PRO A 132 4.53 5.97 22.38
N ARG A 133 4.15 6.79 23.37
CA ARG A 133 4.76 8.10 23.61
C ARG A 133 5.32 8.24 25.01
N GLY A 134 4.65 7.68 26.02
CA GLY A 134 5.03 7.78 27.42
C GLY A 134 4.13 6.94 28.32
N ARG A 135 4.15 7.26 29.61
CA ARG A 135 3.23 6.68 30.61
C ARG A 135 2.59 7.80 31.43
N ARG A 136 1.30 7.63 31.76
CA ARG A 136 0.57 8.57 32.60
C ARG A 136 0.99 8.44 34.07
N LYS A 137 1.14 9.54 34.79
CA LYS A 137 1.42 9.61 36.25
C LYS A 137 0.16 9.35 37.11
N THR A 138 -0.60 8.31 36.78
CA THR A 138 -1.79 7.87 37.51
C THR A 138 -1.60 6.44 38.04
N PRO A 139 -2.44 5.96 38.99
CA PRO A 139 -2.37 4.58 39.46
C PRO A 139 -2.42 3.57 38.32
N GLY A 140 -1.47 2.63 38.30
CA GLY A 140 -1.31 1.65 37.20
C GLY A 140 -0.39 2.12 36.06
N ARG A 141 0.00 3.41 36.02
CA ARG A 141 0.95 4.00 35.06
C ARG A 141 0.71 3.55 33.61
N PRO A 142 -0.51 3.71 33.07
CA PRO A 142 -0.86 3.21 31.75
C PRO A 142 -0.04 3.90 30.64
N LEU A 143 0.19 3.16 29.56
CA LEU A 143 0.88 3.64 28.36
C LEU A 143 0.03 4.72 27.66
N THR A 144 0.69 5.78 27.19
CA THR A 144 0.10 6.81 26.32
C THR A 144 0.51 6.59 24.87
N PHE A 145 -0.39 6.94 23.96
CA PHE A 145 -0.23 6.81 22.52
C PHE A 145 -0.29 8.19 21.85
N GLY A 146 0.36 8.30 20.70
CA GLY A 146 0.33 9.46 19.81
C GLY A 146 0.59 9.07 18.36
N THR A 147 0.44 10.03 17.45
CA THR A 147 0.69 9.84 16.01
C THR A 147 2.18 9.90 15.67
N THR A 148 2.53 9.43 14.48
CA THR A 148 3.91 9.45 13.96
C THR A 148 4.06 10.44 12.79
N LYS A 149 5.29 10.60 12.30
CA LYS A 149 5.54 11.33 11.04
C LYS A 149 4.90 10.66 9.82
N GLN A 150 4.82 9.34 9.80
CA GLN A 150 4.14 8.62 8.71
C GLN A 150 2.65 8.93 8.64
N PHE A 151 2.00 9.17 9.78
CA PHE A 151 0.62 9.66 9.81
C PHE A 151 0.52 11.04 9.13
N GLU A 152 1.40 11.97 9.47
CA GLU A 152 1.41 13.32 8.87
C GLU A 152 1.62 13.25 7.36
N ASP A 153 2.61 12.47 6.91
CA ASP A 153 2.89 12.25 5.49
C ASP A 153 1.70 11.61 4.75
N HIS A 154 1.04 10.62 5.36
CA HIS A 154 -0.10 9.93 4.75
C HIS A 154 -1.32 10.82 4.56
N PHE A 155 -1.60 11.71 5.53
CA PHE A 155 -2.72 12.64 5.47
C PHE A 155 -2.37 14.00 4.82
N GLY A 156 -1.12 14.18 4.37
CA GLY A 156 -0.65 15.40 3.72
C GLY A 156 -0.62 16.61 4.65
N LEU A 157 -0.28 16.39 5.92
CA LEU A 157 -0.21 17.42 6.96
C LEU A 157 1.26 17.84 7.18
N GLU A 158 1.54 19.13 7.40
CA GLU A 158 2.89 19.54 7.82
C GLU A 158 3.12 19.23 9.31
N SER A 159 2.05 19.26 10.08
CA SER A 159 1.99 18.83 11.46
C SER A 159 0.60 18.26 11.78
N VAL A 160 0.50 17.35 12.75
CA VAL A 160 -0.80 16.94 13.31
C VAL A 160 -1.63 18.12 13.87
N LYS A 161 -1.01 19.29 14.07
CA LYS A 161 -1.67 20.57 14.39
C LYS A 161 -2.55 21.11 13.25
N ASP A 162 -2.27 20.70 12.02
CA ASP A 162 -3.03 21.12 10.82
C ASP A 162 -4.28 20.27 10.59
N LEU A 163 -4.60 19.37 11.53
CA LEU A 163 -5.87 18.65 11.50
C LEU A 163 -7.03 19.66 11.60
N PRO A 164 -8.06 19.52 10.74
CA PRO A 164 -9.15 20.46 10.70
C PRO A 164 -9.85 20.53 12.05
N GLY A 165 -10.10 21.75 12.52
CA GLY A 165 -10.84 21.98 13.75
C GLY A 165 -12.28 21.50 13.65
N LEU A 166 -12.95 21.29 14.79
CA LEU A 166 -14.36 20.85 14.83
C LEU A 166 -15.29 21.83 14.09
N ASP A 167 -14.96 23.12 14.12
CA ASP A 167 -15.71 24.17 13.42
C ASP A 167 -15.47 24.15 11.90
N GLU A 168 -14.29 23.74 11.45
CA GLU A 168 -13.95 23.56 10.03
C GLU A 168 -14.61 22.29 9.46
N LEU A 169 -14.64 21.21 10.24
CA LEU A 169 -15.35 19.98 9.88
C LEU A 169 -16.88 20.19 9.79
N LYS A 170 -17.44 21.04 10.67
CA LYS A 170 -18.84 21.48 10.58
C LYS A 170 -19.08 22.37 9.36
N ALA A 171 -18.18 23.33 9.09
CA ALA A 171 -18.28 24.23 7.94
C ALA A 171 -18.15 23.50 6.60
N ALA A 172 -17.37 22.41 6.55
CA ALA A 172 -17.22 21.54 5.39
C ALA A 172 -18.38 20.55 5.19
N GLY A 173 -19.40 20.56 6.06
CA GLY A 173 -20.56 19.67 5.96
C GLY A 173 -20.25 18.19 6.23
N LEU A 174 -19.09 17.89 6.82
CA LEU A 174 -18.61 16.53 7.12
C LEU A 174 -19.14 15.99 8.45
N LEU A 175 -19.77 16.83 9.29
CA LEU A 175 -20.34 16.47 10.59
C LEU A 175 -21.87 16.66 10.60
N ASN A 176 -22.63 15.56 10.48
CA ASN A 176 -24.07 15.54 10.74
C ASN A 176 -24.36 14.95 12.13
N ALA A 177 -24.51 15.88 13.11
CA ALA A 177 -25.29 15.82 14.35
C ALA A 177 -25.28 14.55 15.23
N GLN A 178 -24.50 14.58 16.33
CA GLN A 178 -24.97 14.54 17.74
C GLN A 178 -23.75 14.37 18.66
N LEU A 179 -23.05 15.46 18.95
CA LEU A 179 -22.04 15.49 20.02
C LEU A 179 -22.71 15.98 21.32
N PRO A 180 -22.39 15.40 22.48
CA PRO A 180 -22.90 15.85 23.78
C PRO A 180 -22.60 17.34 24.03
N PRO A 181 -23.46 18.05 24.77
CA PRO A 181 -23.32 19.50 25.01
C PRO A 181 -22.01 19.89 25.71
N ASP A 182 -21.35 18.95 26.40
CA ASP A 182 -20.05 19.16 27.08
C ASP A 182 -18.84 18.65 26.27
N PHE A 183 -19.00 18.29 24.99
CA PHE A 183 -17.89 17.81 24.16
C PHE A 183 -16.99 18.97 23.72
N ARG A 184 -15.91 19.21 24.47
CA ARG A 184 -14.85 20.17 24.12
C ARG A 184 -13.65 19.44 23.53
N LEU A 185 -13.36 19.68 22.24
CA LEU A 185 -12.05 19.37 21.66
C LEU A 185 -11.09 20.49 22.04
N GLU A 186 -10.42 20.35 23.18
CA GLU A 186 -9.19 21.08 23.43
C GLU A 186 -8.08 20.29 22.73
N LEU A 187 -7.64 20.76 21.56
CA LEU A 187 -6.48 20.20 20.85
C LEU A 187 -5.24 20.40 21.73
N PRO A 188 -4.73 19.37 22.41
CA PRO A 188 -3.53 19.50 23.24
C PRO A 188 -2.33 19.70 22.31
N ASP A 189 -1.28 20.41 22.75
CA ASP A 189 -0.05 20.46 21.97
C ASP A 189 0.54 19.03 21.87
N PRO A 190 0.51 18.41 20.68
CA PRO A 190 0.96 17.05 20.47
C PRO A 190 2.46 16.91 20.67
N ASP A 191 3.25 17.96 20.79
CA ASP A 191 4.70 17.85 21.03
C ASP A 191 5.12 18.39 22.40
N SER A 192 4.20 18.99 23.16
CA SER A 192 4.48 19.37 24.54
C SER A 192 4.51 18.12 25.42
N PRO A 193 5.56 17.92 26.24
CA PRO A 193 5.46 16.99 27.36
C PRO A 193 4.33 17.49 28.25
N ARG A 194 3.34 16.64 28.54
CA ARG A 194 2.41 16.98 29.62
C ARG A 194 3.13 16.75 30.95
N ASP A 195 2.90 17.62 31.93
CA ASP A 195 3.50 17.49 33.27
C ASP A 195 3.11 16.17 33.97
N ASP A 196 2.01 15.56 33.55
CA ASP A 196 1.49 14.28 34.02
C ASP A 196 1.94 13.07 33.17
N GLU A 197 2.87 13.26 32.24
CA GLU A 197 3.47 12.21 31.40
C GLU A 197 4.92 11.95 31.80
N GLU A 198 5.31 10.68 31.82
CA GLU A 198 6.68 10.22 32.04
C GLU A 198 7.23 9.57 30.77
N PRO A 199 8.51 9.78 30.42
CA PRO A 199 9.12 9.15 29.25
C PRO A 199 9.02 7.62 29.29
N LEU A 200 9.00 7.01 28.11
CA LEU A 200 9.04 5.55 27.98
C LEU A 200 10.33 4.99 28.61
N ALA A 201 10.21 3.87 29.32
CA ALA A 201 11.36 3.10 29.73
C ALA A 201 11.93 2.31 28.54
N PRO A 202 13.21 1.89 28.56
CA PRO A 202 13.82 1.10 27.49
C PRO A 202 13.05 -0.19 27.17
N ASP A 203 12.43 -0.79 28.18
CA ASP A 203 11.64 -2.03 28.03
C ASP A 203 10.30 -1.78 27.33
N ASP A 204 9.78 -0.55 27.35
CA ASP A 204 8.57 -0.15 26.62
C ASP A 204 8.84 0.09 25.13
N GLU A 205 10.09 0.37 24.74
CA GLU A 205 10.49 0.49 23.34
C GLU A 205 10.31 -0.84 22.58
N ALA A 206 10.38 -1.99 23.27
CA ALA A 206 10.13 -3.29 22.67
C ALA A 206 8.69 -3.47 22.11
N LEU A 207 7.72 -2.66 22.57
CA LEU A 207 6.35 -2.62 22.04
C LEU A 207 6.23 -1.84 20.72
N THR A 208 7.27 -1.10 20.30
CA THR A 208 7.36 -0.45 18.97
C THR A 208 7.81 -1.39 17.88
N GLY A 209 8.26 -2.59 18.24
CA GLY A 209 8.41 -3.71 17.32
C GLY A 209 9.26 -3.47 16.08
N LEU A 210 10.35 -2.68 16.09
CA LEU A 210 11.31 -2.63 14.98
C LEU A 210 12.73 -2.21 15.41
N ARG A 211 13.49 -3.15 16.01
CA ARG A 211 14.91 -3.31 15.67
C ARG A 211 15.03 -4.54 14.78
N GLY A 212 14.81 -4.38 13.49
CA GLY A 212 14.93 -5.51 12.56
C GLY A 212 14.34 -5.31 11.17
N ASN A 213 14.56 -4.17 10.52
CA ASN A 213 14.66 -4.17 9.06
C ASN A 213 15.47 -2.97 8.57
N VAL A 214 16.80 -3.12 8.56
CA VAL A 214 17.62 -2.34 7.65
C VAL A 214 17.38 -2.94 6.27
N VAL A 215 16.34 -2.46 5.58
CA VAL A 215 16.32 -2.60 4.13
C VAL A 215 17.39 -1.66 3.62
N ALA A 216 18.53 -2.23 3.25
CA ALA A 216 19.49 -1.54 2.41
C ALA A 216 18.72 -1.08 1.16
N GLY A 217 18.50 0.23 1.05
CA GLY A 217 17.94 0.81 -0.16
C GLY A 217 18.80 0.43 -1.36
N PRO A 218 18.21 0.23 -2.55
CA PRO A 218 18.99 -0.03 -3.75
C PRO A 218 19.90 1.17 -3.98
N GLY A 219 21.20 0.89 -4.10
CA GLY A 219 22.23 1.89 -4.26
C GLY A 219 21.91 2.84 -5.42
N MET A 220 21.65 4.09 -5.07
CA MET A 220 21.76 5.21 -6.00
C MET A 220 23.25 5.36 -6.31
N ALA A 221 23.68 4.89 -7.48
CA ALA A 221 24.99 5.21 -8.01
C ALA A 221 25.04 6.73 -8.29
N PRO A 222 26.04 7.48 -7.79
CA PRO A 222 26.24 8.84 -8.25
C PRO A 222 26.90 8.81 -9.63
N ALA A 223 26.18 9.30 -10.63
CA ALA A 223 26.74 9.64 -11.93
C ALA A 223 27.50 10.97 -11.83
N ALA A 224 28.77 10.90 -12.24
CA ALA A 224 29.61 11.93 -12.86
C ALA A 224 29.79 13.29 -12.17
N ALA A 225 31.00 13.51 -11.67
CA ALA A 225 31.67 14.80 -11.80
C ALA A 225 32.86 14.63 -12.77
N ASP A 226 32.69 15.20 -13.95
CA ASP A 226 33.74 15.45 -14.92
C ASP A 226 34.61 16.61 -14.41
N MET A 227 35.93 16.40 -14.31
CA MET A 227 36.89 17.49 -14.31
C MET A 227 38.23 16.97 -14.84
N ALA A 228 38.46 17.25 -16.12
CA ALA A 228 39.76 17.20 -16.78
C ALA A 228 40.76 18.17 -16.12
N ASP A 229 42.01 17.76 -15.91
CA ASP A 229 43.15 18.10 -16.79
C ASP A 229 44.40 17.22 -16.45
N PRO A 230 45.32 16.93 -17.40
CA PRO A 230 46.51 16.08 -17.24
C PRO A 230 47.79 16.94 -17.05
N PRO A 231 49.02 16.47 -17.36
CA PRO A 231 49.73 15.24 -16.98
C PRO A 231 50.97 15.58 -16.12
N ASP A 232 51.68 14.59 -15.55
CA ASP A 232 53.15 14.69 -15.56
C ASP A 232 53.85 13.33 -15.69
N ARG A 233 54.80 13.32 -16.61
CA ARG A 233 55.77 12.25 -16.85
C ARG A 233 56.98 12.57 -16.00
N THR A 234 57.41 11.69 -15.11
CA THR A 234 58.84 11.45 -14.88
C THR A 234 59.03 10.23 -13.98
N GLU A 235 59.92 9.34 -14.46
CA GLU A 235 60.92 8.59 -13.68
C GLU A 235 60.36 7.59 -12.63
N ASN A 236 60.58 6.29 -12.72
CA ASN A 236 61.82 5.56 -13.03
C ASN A 236 61.50 4.08 -13.27
#